data_AF-A0ABD6DEW2-F1
#
_entry.id   AF-A0ABD6DEW2-F1
#
_cell.length_a   1.000
_cell.length_b   1.000
_cell.length_c   1.000
_cell.angle_alpha   90.00
_cell.angle_beta   90.00
_cell.angle_gamma   90.00
#
_symmetry.space_group_name_H-M   'P 1'
#
loop_
_entity.id
_entity.type
_entity.pdbx_description
1 polymer ?
#
loop_
_entity_poly.entity_id
_entity_poly.type
_entity_poly.pdbx_seq_one_letter_code
_entity_poly.pdbx_strand_id
1 'polypeptide(L)' 'MSHFTDQHRKGVAAFTKSLEHKRVSCTNCGFEARVLHDDWKTHVETDPKTGHILYRLTCPDCRSERVVDIDI' A
#
# COMPACT_ATOMS: atom_id res chain seq x y z
N MET A 1 -24.12 -0.91 18.86
CA MET A 1 -23.26 0.29 18.70
C MET A 1 -21.90 -0.18 18.23
N SER A 2 -21.59 0.08 16.96
CA SER A 2 -20.41 -0.42 16.25
C SER A 2 -19.14 0.30 16.73
N HIS A 3 -18.58 -0.14 17.85
CA HIS A 3 -17.26 0.32 18.33
C HIS A 3 -16.09 -0.07 17.38
N PHE A 4 -16.36 -0.92 16.38
CA PHE A 4 -15.37 -1.39 15.41
C PHE A 4 -14.99 -0.37 14.31
N THR A 5 -15.80 0.67 14.05
CA THR A 5 -15.59 1.53 12.88
C THR A 5 -14.70 2.74 13.13
N ASP A 6 -14.63 3.27 14.36
CA ASP A 6 -13.86 4.50 14.63
C ASP A 6 -12.36 4.24 14.81
N GLN A 7 -12.03 3.12 15.46
CA GLN A 7 -10.65 2.67 15.65
C GLN A 7 -10.04 2.18 14.33
N HIS A 8 -10.84 1.48 13.51
CA HIS A 8 -10.48 1.12 12.14
C HIS A 8 -10.29 2.37 11.26
N ARG A 9 -11.15 3.40 11.36
CA ARG A 9 -10.96 4.66 10.61
C ARG A 9 -9.70 5.41 11.01
N LYS A 10 -9.38 5.49 12.29
CA LYS A 10 -8.15 6.16 12.77
C LYS A 10 -6.90 5.36 12.41
N GLY A 11 -6.97 4.03 12.50
CA GLY A 11 -5.93 3.12 12.03
C GLY A 11 -5.68 3.29 10.53
N VAL A 12 -6.72 3.23 9.72
CA VAL A 12 -6.65 3.45 8.26
C VAL A 12 -6.13 4.85 7.92
N ALA A 13 -6.53 5.91 8.62
CA ALA A 13 -6.04 7.26 8.35
C ALA A 13 -4.54 7.44 8.70
N ALA A 14 -4.11 6.94 9.86
CA ALA A 14 -2.69 6.95 10.23
C ALA A 14 -1.86 6.06 9.30
N PHE A 15 -2.43 4.95 8.84
CA PHE A 15 -1.84 4.00 7.90
C PHE A 15 -1.68 4.58 6.50
N THR A 16 -2.73 5.17 5.93
CA THR A 16 -2.67 5.91 4.66
C THR A 16 -1.59 6.98 4.75
N LYS A 17 -1.56 7.75 5.86
CA LYS A 17 -0.54 8.76 6.09
C LYS A 17 0.88 8.19 6.16
N SER A 18 1.06 6.99 6.72
CA SER A 18 2.37 6.31 6.70
C SER A 18 2.81 5.91 5.28
N LEU A 19 1.86 5.50 4.44
CA LEU A 19 2.09 5.12 3.05
C LEU A 19 2.35 6.32 2.13
N GLU A 20 1.73 7.47 2.41
CA GLU A 20 1.99 8.73 1.71
C GLU A 20 3.45 9.18 1.80
N HIS A 21 4.16 8.77 2.86
CA HIS A 21 5.57 9.09 3.05
C HIS A 21 6.50 7.91 2.75
N LYS A 22 5.97 6.70 2.56
CA LYS A 22 6.78 5.50 2.29
C LYS A 22 7.29 5.55 0.86
N ARG A 23 8.61 5.62 0.70
CA ARG A 23 9.28 5.47 -0.60
C ARG A 23 9.63 4.01 -0.83
N VAL A 24 9.37 3.53 -2.03
CA VAL A 24 9.73 2.17 -2.45
C VAL A 24 10.51 2.26 -3.74
N SER A 25 11.66 1.59 -3.74
CA SER A 25 12.47 1.37 -4.93
C SER A 25 12.08 0.05 -5.61
N CYS A 26 12.00 0.12 -6.93
CA CYS A 26 11.90 -1.04 -7.79
C CYS A 26 13.24 -1.78 -7.75
N THR A 27 13.20 -3.06 -7.40
CA THR A 27 14.39 -3.92 -7.37
C THR A 27 14.93 -4.25 -8.76
N ASN A 28 14.11 -4.06 -9.81
CA ASN A 28 14.47 -4.46 -11.18
C ASN A 28 15.13 -3.32 -11.97
N CYS A 29 14.63 -2.08 -11.86
CA CYS A 29 15.16 -0.94 -12.62
C CYS A 29 15.70 0.20 -11.73
N GLY A 30 15.54 0.12 -10.41
CA GLY A 30 16.01 1.16 -9.49
C GLY A 30 15.08 2.38 -9.39
N PHE A 31 13.94 2.39 -10.09
CA PHE A 31 12.93 3.43 -9.97
C PHE A 31 12.49 3.62 -8.52
N GLU A 32 12.62 4.82 -7.96
CA GLU A 32 12.22 5.15 -6.59
C GLU A 32 11.19 6.26 -6.58
N ALA A 33 10.03 5.97 -6.01
CA ALA A 33 8.95 6.93 -5.84
C ALA A 33 8.14 6.58 -4.58
N ARG A 34 7.21 7.47 -4.20
CA ARG A 34 6.32 7.20 -3.06
C ARG A 34 5.30 6.13 -3.43
N VAL A 35 4.92 5.33 -2.44
CA VAL A 35 3.95 4.25 -2.63
C VAL A 35 2.59 4.81 -3.04
N LEU A 36 2.15 5.92 -2.42
CA LEU A 36 0.89 6.58 -2.76
C LEU A 36 1.14 7.97 -3.38
N HIS A 37 0.22 8.40 -4.25
CA HIS A 37 0.20 9.71 -4.92
C HIS A 37 1.38 10.00 -5.85
N ASP A 38 2.02 8.97 -6.38
CA ASP A 38 3.20 9.07 -7.25
C ASP A 38 3.07 8.08 -8.43
N ASP A 39 4.09 7.96 -9.28
CA ASP A 39 4.00 7.18 -10.54
C ASP A 39 3.87 5.65 -10.36
N TRP A 40 3.97 5.14 -9.12
CA TRP A 40 3.63 3.75 -8.85
C TRP A 40 2.14 3.51 -9.10
N LYS A 41 1.83 2.61 -10.03
CA LYS A 41 0.46 2.16 -10.22
C LYS A 41 0.09 1.23 -9.07
N THR A 42 -0.71 1.73 -8.14
CA THR A 42 -1.12 1.00 -6.95
C THR A 42 -2.47 0.33 -7.11
N HIS A 43 -2.56 -0.95 -6.75
CA HIS A 43 -3.80 -1.67 -6.61
C HIS A 43 -3.93 -2.21 -5.19
N VAL A 44 -5.07 -1.96 -4.56
CA VAL A 44 -5.36 -2.38 -3.19
C VAL A 44 -6.30 -3.56 -3.26
N GLU A 45 -5.87 -4.69 -2.72
CA GLU A 45 -6.67 -5.91 -2.61
C GLU A 45 -6.82 -6.27 -1.13
N THR A 46 -7.98 -6.77 -0.73
CA THR A 46 -8.15 -7.36 0.60
C THR A 46 -8.09 -8.86 0.44
N ASP A 47 -7.17 -9.52 1.15
CA ASP A 47 -7.12 -10.98 1.18
C ASP A 47 -8.40 -11.49 1.88
N PRO A 48 -9.26 -12.25 1.17
CA PRO A 48 -10.52 -12.71 1.74
C PRO A 48 -10.35 -13.79 2.81
N LYS A 49 -9.16 -14.41 2.94
CA LYS A 49 -8.87 -15.45 3.94
C LYS A 49 -8.32 -14.88 5.24
N THR A 50 -7.50 -13.84 5.17
CA THR A 50 -6.85 -13.25 6.36
C THR A 50 -7.47 -11.91 6.75
N GLY A 51 -8.17 -11.24 5.83
CA GLY A 51 -8.65 -9.86 6.01
C GLY A 51 -7.55 -8.81 5.87
N HIS A 52 -6.33 -9.20 5.48
CA HIS A 52 -5.19 -8.27 5.33
C HIS A 52 -5.34 -7.42 4.08
N ILE A 53 -4.84 -6.19 4.13
CA ILE A 53 -4.84 -5.27 2.99
C ILE A 53 -3.49 -5.40 2.27
N LEU A 54 -3.52 -5.91 1.04
CA LEU A 54 -2.37 -6.08 0.17
C LEU A 54 -2.27 -4.89 -0.80
N TYR A 55 -1.09 -4.28 -0.85
CA TYR A 55 -0.78 -3.23 -1.81
C TYR A 55 0.09 -3.79 -2.93
N ARG A 56 -0.48 -3.96 -4.12
CA ARG A 56 0.28 -4.25 -5.34
C ARG A 56 0.78 -2.96 -5.96
N LEU A 57 2.08 -2.86 -6.14
CA LEU A 57 2.76 -1.76 -6.81
C LEU A 57 3.31 -2.25 -8.14
N THR A 58 2.88 -1.63 -9.24
CA THR A 58 3.44 -1.88 -10.57
C THR A 58 4.36 -0.73 -10.95
N CYS A 59 5.61 -1.06 -11.25
CA CYS A 59 6.61 -0.06 -11.65
C CYS A 59 6.26 0.51 -13.03
N PRO A 60 6.25 1.84 -13.21
CA PRO A 60 5.94 2.45 -14.51
C PRO A 60 7.00 2.12 -15.57
N ASP A 61 8.28 2.01 -15.18
CA ASP A 61 9.40 1.86 -16.11
C ASP A 61 9.55 0.43 -16.65
N CYS A 62 9.54 -0.56 -15.75
CA CYS A 62 9.80 -1.95 -16.12
C CYS A 62 8.59 -2.88 -15.95
N ARG A 63 7.45 -2.36 -15.49
CA ARG A 63 6.23 -3.13 -15.21
C ARG A 63 6.41 -4.28 -14.23
N SER A 64 7.50 -4.29 -13.46
CA SER A 64 7.65 -5.25 -12.37
C SER A 64 6.58 -5.02 -11.32
N GLU A 65 5.95 -6.08 -10.86
CA GLU A 65 5.01 -6.02 -9.76
C GLU A 65 5.71 -6.32 -8.44
N ARG A 66 5.33 -5.61 -7.40
CA ARG A 66 5.74 -5.89 -6.04
C ARG A 66 4.53 -5.84 -5.13
N VAL A 67 4.37 -6.85 -4.30
CA VAL A 67 3.40 -6.84 -3.21
C VAL A 67 4.10 -6.26 -1.99
N VAL A 68 3.51 -5.21 -1.43
CA VAL A 68 3.87 -4.71 -0.11
C VAL A 68 2.75 -5.17 0.80
N ASP A 69 3.03 -6.21 1.57
CA ASP A 69 2.23 -6.54 2.74
C ASP A 69 2.55 -5.50 3.81
N ILE A 70 1.51 -4.95 4.42
CA ILE A 70 1.65 -3.99 5.49
C ILE A 70 0.81 -4.52 6.62
N ASP A 71 1.48 -5.30 7.46
CA ASP A 71 0.95 -5.82 8.70
C ASP A 71 0.55 -4.63 9.61
N ILE A 72 -0.65 -4.70 10.19
CA ILE A 72 -1.25 -3.66 11.04
C ILE A 72 -1.32 -4.19 12.47
#